data_AF-A0A923TWN4-F1
#
_entry.id   AF-A0A923TWN4-F1
#
_cell.length_a   1.000
_cell.length_b   1.000
_cell.length_c   1.000
_cell.angle_alpha   90.00
_cell.angle_beta   90.00
_cell.angle_gamma   90.00
#
_symmetry.space_group_name_H-M   'P 1'
#
loop_
_entity.id
_entity.type
_entity.pdbx_description
1 polymer ?
#
loop_
_entity_poly.entity_id
_entity_poly.type
_entity_poly.pdbx_seq_one_letter_code
_entity_poly.pdbx_strand_id
1 'polypeptide(L)'
;MIALGPLFQEINLQHFDGCLDPPQMVWNSRLRSSAGRFIPGSLRFFRAKPPVIEIASYLREEGEAAALIRDTLAHEMIHYWLWVRRQPYGHTDAFYRKMREMGVSRYNPVPRLPAPKYLYRCPVCLKDFPARRKLGVLACLECCRNQANGKFDHRFKLELIQQLR
;
A
#
# COMPACT_ATOMS: atom_id res chain seq x y z
N MET A 1 -4.83 -5.94 -22.83
CA MET A 1 -5.19 -5.75 -21.41
C MET A 1 -4.51 -6.85 -20.61
N ILE A 2 -3.69 -6.53 -19.60
CA ILE A 2 -2.96 -7.56 -18.83
C ILE A 2 -3.95 -8.35 -17.98
N ALA A 3 -4.02 -9.66 -18.21
CA ALA A 3 -4.84 -10.58 -17.42
C ALA A 3 -4.00 -11.10 -16.24
N LEU A 4 -4.51 -10.93 -15.01
CA LEU A 4 -3.79 -11.31 -13.80
C LEU A 4 -3.59 -12.84 -13.68
N GLY A 5 -4.55 -13.63 -14.16
CA GLY A 5 -4.51 -15.10 -14.10
C GLY A 5 -3.32 -15.72 -14.84
N PRO A 6 -3.17 -15.48 -16.16
CA PRO A 6 -2.02 -15.97 -16.91
C PRO A 6 -0.69 -15.46 -16.35
N LEU A 7 -0.62 -14.19 -15.92
CA LEU A 7 0.59 -13.63 -15.33
C LEU A 7 0.94 -14.31 -13.99
N PHE A 8 -0.06 -14.61 -13.15
CA PHE A 8 0.12 -15.39 -11.93
C PHE A 8 0.69 -16.77 -12.24
N GLN A 9 0.12 -17.47 -13.24
CA GLN A 9 0.60 -18.81 -13.62
C GLN A 9 2.04 -18.79 -14.10
N GLU A 10 2.40 -17.79 -14.92
CA GLU A 10 3.78 -17.59 -15.38
C GLU A 10 4.75 -17.42 -14.20
N ILE A 11 4.45 -16.50 -13.27
CA ILE A 11 5.29 -16.23 -12.09
C ILE A 11 5.33 -17.48 -11.18
N ASN A 12 4.20 -18.18 -11.02
CA ASN A 12 4.10 -19.40 -10.22
C ASN A 12 5.03 -20.49 -10.74
N LEU A 13 5.04 -20.73 -12.05
CA LEU A 13 5.92 -21.71 -12.69
C LEU A 13 7.39 -21.32 -12.58
N GLN A 14 7.71 -20.04 -12.76
CA GLN A 14 9.10 -19.56 -12.77
C GLN A 14 9.74 -19.50 -11.39
N HIS A 15 8.96 -19.16 -10.35
CA HIS A 15 9.53 -18.78 -9.05
C HIS A 15 8.99 -19.57 -7.88
N PHE A 16 7.89 -20.32 -8.05
CA PHE A 16 7.23 -21.04 -6.98
C PHE A 16 6.96 -22.49 -7.36
N ASP A 17 7.73 -23.07 -8.28
CA ASP A 17 7.65 -24.48 -8.68
C ASP A 17 6.24 -24.92 -9.15
N GLY A 18 5.39 -23.97 -9.53
CA GLY A 18 3.98 -24.22 -9.85
C GLY A 18 3.11 -24.64 -8.66
N CYS A 19 3.59 -24.56 -7.42
CA CYS A 19 2.91 -25.15 -6.25
C CYS A 19 1.90 -24.22 -5.55
N LEU A 20 1.66 -23.01 -6.07
CA LEU A 20 0.60 -22.14 -5.58
C LEU A 20 -0.72 -22.35 -6.33
N ASP A 21 -1.77 -22.72 -5.59
CA ASP A 21 -3.13 -22.70 -6.11
C ASP A 21 -3.56 -21.26 -6.43
N PRO A 22 -4.29 -21.00 -7.53
CA PRO A 22 -4.73 -19.65 -7.87
C PRO A 22 -5.62 -19.03 -6.77
N PRO A 23 -5.22 -17.90 -6.16
CA PRO A 23 -6.09 -17.16 -5.26
C PRO A 23 -7.15 -16.39 -6.08
N GLN A 24 -8.12 -15.78 -5.38
CA GLN A 24 -8.99 -14.81 -6.05
C GLN A 24 -8.17 -13.58 -6.43
N MET A 25 -8.15 -13.23 -7.71
CA MET A 25 -7.42 -12.06 -8.21
C MET A 25 -8.38 -10.94 -8.59
N VAL A 26 -8.11 -9.72 -8.12
CA VAL A 26 -9.03 -8.57 -8.28
C VAL A 26 -8.28 -7.33 -8.72
N TRP A 27 -8.78 -6.68 -9.77
CA TRP A 27 -8.43 -5.28 -10.05
C TRP A 27 -9.19 -4.36 -9.10
N ASN A 28 -8.48 -3.66 -8.22
CA ASN A 28 -9.08 -2.80 -7.21
C ASN A 28 -8.96 -1.32 -7.58
N SER A 29 -10.07 -0.72 -8.00
CA SER A 29 -10.16 0.70 -8.34
C SER A 29 -10.19 1.62 -7.13
N ARG A 30 -10.21 1.11 -5.90
CA ARG A 30 -10.16 1.88 -4.65
C ARG A 30 -8.81 1.79 -3.93
N LEU A 31 -7.93 0.88 -4.36
CA LEU A 31 -6.59 0.75 -3.81
C LEU A 31 -5.74 1.96 -4.26
N ARG A 32 -5.34 2.80 -3.32
CA ARG A 32 -4.65 4.09 -3.56
C ARG A 32 -3.43 4.33 -2.70
N SER A 33 -3.30 3.62 -1.58
CA SER A 33 -2.16 3.72 -0.66
C SER A 33 -1.04 2.73 -0.98
N SER A 34 -1.33 1.71 -1.80
CA SER A 34 -0.39 0.70 -2.27
C SER A 34 -0.69 0.33 -3.72
N ALA A 35 0.24 -0.38 -4.36
CA ALA A 35 0.08 -0.93 -5.69
C ALA A 35 -0.60 -2.30 -5.68
N GLY A 36 -0.35 -3.10 -4.63
CA GLY A 36 -0.92 -4.42 -4.41
C GLY A 36 -1.37 -4.60 -2.97
N ARG A 37 -2.13 -5.67 -2.74
CA ARG A 37 -2.49 -6.16 -1.41
C ARG A 37 -2.86 -7.63 -1.43
N PHE A 38 -2.16 -8.43 -0.65
CA PHE A 38 -2.57 -9.79 -0.29
C PHE A 38 -3.48 -9.79 0.95
N ILE A 39 -4.57 -10.55 0.87
CA ILE A 39 -5.51 -10.81 1.98
C ILE A 39 -5.52 -12.32 2.22
N PRO A 40 -5.07 -12.80 3.39
CA PRO A 40 -5.06 -14.22 3.68
C PRO A 40 -6.48 -14.79 3.72
N GLY A 41 -6.61 -16.03 3.26
CA GLY A 41 -7.84 -16.79 3.42
C GLY A 41 -8.15 -17.04 4.89
N SER A 42 -9.41 -17.32 5.20
CA SER A 42 -9.82 -17.63 6.57
C SER A 42 -10.97 -18.62 6.58
N LEU A 43 -10.97 -19.52 7.55
CA LEU A 43 -12.14 -20.33 7.89
C LEU A 43 -12.69 -19.82 9.23
N ARG A 44 -13.87 -19.19 9.21
CA ARG A 44 -14.52 -18.70 10.44
C ARG A 44 -15.99 -19.09 10.43
N PHE A 45 -16.47 -19.72 11.51
CA PHE A 45 -17.86 -20.16 11.66
C PHE A 45 -18.39 -20.94 10.43
N PHE A 46 -17.64 -21.94 9.97
CA PHE A 46 -17.95 -22.75 8.78
C PHE A 46 -18.05 -21.98 7.45
N ARG A 47 -17.64 -20.71 7.40
CA ARG A 47 -17.52 -19.94 6.16
C ARG A 47 -16.05 -19.86 5.75
N ALA A 48 -15.74 -20.50 4.63
CA ALA A 48 -14.44 -20.37 3.99
C ALA A 48 -14.41 -19.07 3.17
N LYS A 49 -13.37 -18.27 3.38
CA LYS A 49 -13.00 -17.15 2.51
C LYS A 49 -11.70 -17.50 1.80
N PRO A 50 -11.68 -17.49 0.46
CA PRO A 50 -10.45 -17.76 -0.27
C PRO A 50 -9.43 -16.64 -0.04
N PRO A 51 -8.13 -16.94 -0.17
CA PRO A 51 -7.11 -15.90 -0.25
C PRO A 51 -7.37 -14.99 -1.46
N VAL A 52 -7.05 -13.69 -1.31
CA VAL A 52 -7.27 -12.69 -2.37
C VAL A 52 -5.97 -11.93 -2.61
N ILE A 53 -5.63 -11.71 -3.89
CA ILE A 53 -4.62 -10.74 -4.30
C ILE A 53 -5.32 -9.61 -5.06
N GLU A 54 -5.15 -8.38 -4.58
CA GLU A 54 -5.65 -7.19 -5.22
C GLU A 54 -4.51 -6.43 -5.90
N ILE A 55 -4.73 -5.97 -7.12
CA ILE A 55 -3.82 -5.09 -7.86
C ILE A 55 -4.54 -3.78 -8.18
N ALA A 56 -3.88 -2.65 -7.92
CA ALA A 56 -4.49 -1.34 -8.11
C ALA A 56 -4.73 -1.04 -9.59
N SER A 57 -5.94 -0.62 -9.93
CA SER A 57 -6.32 -0.38 -11.33
C SER A 57 -5.53 0.75 -12.01
N TYR A 58 -5.02 1.72 -11.24
CA TYR A 58 -4.25 2.85 -11.79
C TYR A 58 -2.94 2.42 -12.46
N LEU A 59 -2.37 1.26 -12.09
CA LEU A 59 -1.13 0.76 -12.69
C LEU A 59 -1.27 0.51 -14.19
N ARG A 60 -2.49 0.33 -14.69
CA ARG A 60 -2.77 0.08 -16.11
C ARG A 60 -2.54 1.31 -17.00
N GLU A 61 -2.46 2.49 -16.41
CA GLU A 61 -2.32 3.78 -17.11
C GLU A 61 -0.88 4.32 -17.03
N GLU A 62 0.02 3.60 -16.38
CA GLU A 62 1.42 4.01 -16.20
C GLU A 62 2.29 3.64 -17.41
N GLY A 63 3.35 4.43 -17.65
CA GLY A 63 4.25 4.24 -18.80
C GLY A 63 4.92 2.86 -18.85
N GLU A 64 5.12 2.22 -17.68
CA GLU A 64 5.69 0.87 -17.52
C GLU A 64 4.69 -0.10 -16.88
N ALA A 65 3.40 0.02 -17.23
CA ALA A 65 2.30 -0.73 -16.63
C ALA A 65 2.60 -2.24 -16.51
N ALA A 66 3.12 -2.87 -17.57
CA ALA A 66 3.40 -4.30 -17.58
C ALA A 66 4.42 -4.72 -16.51
N ALA A 67 5.56 -4.03 -16.46
CA ALA A 67 6.60 -4.30 -15.47
C ALA A 67 6.10 -4.02 -14.05
N LEU A 68 5.40 -2.89 -13.84
CA LEU A 68 4.85 -2.51 -12.54
C LEU A 68 3.81 -3.52 -12.03
N ILE A 69 2.92 -3.99 -12.90
CA ILE A 69 1.89 -4.98 -12.57
C ILE A 69 2.55 -6.32 -12.24
N ARG A 70 3.55 -6.75 -13.02
CA ARG A 70 4.30 -7.98 -12.77
C ARG A 70 5.02 -7.93 -11.42
N ASP A 71 5.77 -6.88 -11.15
CA ASP A 71 6.50 -6.72 -9.89
C ASP A 71 5.55 -6.69 -8.70
N THR A 72 4.45 -5.95 -8.82
CA THR A 72 3.42 -5.87 -7.77
C THR A 72 2.81 -7.25 -7.51
N LEU A 73 2.40 -7.97 -8.57
CA LEU A 73 1.82 -9.29 -8.41
C LEU A 73 2.82 -10.27 -7.80
N ALA A 74 4.07 -10.28 -8.28
CA ALA A 74 5.14 -11.11 -7.74
C ALA A 74 5.39 -10.83 -6.25
N HIS A 75 5.38 -9.56 -5.83
CA HIS A 75 5.49 -9.17 -4.42
C HIS A 75 4.35 -9.77 -3.57
N GLU A 76 3.10 -9.61 -4.00
CA GLU A 76 1.95 -10.17 -3.28
C GLU A 76 1.95 -11.71 -3.29
N MET A 77 2.49 -12.33 -4.35
CA MET A 77 2.67 -13.79 -4.41
C MET A 77 3.68 -14.30 -3.39
N ILE A 78 4.72 -13.53 -3.01
CA ILE A 78 5.63 -13.92 -1.92
C ILE A 78 4.87 -13.96 -0.58
N HIS A 79 4.04 -12.95 -0.31
CA HIS A 79 3.16 -12.95 0.87
C HIS A 79 2.25 -14.20 0.87
N TYR A 80 1.63 -14.49 -0.27
CA TYR A 80 0.78 -15.66 -0.42
C TYR A 80 1.54 -16.98 -0.21
N TRP A 81 2.73 -17.13 -0.82
CA TRP A 81 3.58 -18.31 -0.68
C TRP A 81 4.00 -18.58 0.76
N LEU A 82 4.38 -17.53 1.51
CA LEU A 82 4.68 -17.65 2.93
C LEU A 82 3.44 -18.09 3.73
N TRP A 83 2.27 -17.53 3.40
CA TRP A 83 1.01 -17.87 4.06
C TRP A 83 0.60 -19.34 3.83
N VAL A 84 0.69 -19.85 2.59
CA VAL A 84 0.41 -21.27 2.26
C VAL A 84 1.33 -22.20 3.07
N ARG A 85 2.60 -21.81 3.26
CA ARG A 85 3.59 -22.54 4.05
C ARG A 85 3.44 -22.38 5.56
N ARG A 86 2.39 -21.67 6.02
CA ARG A 86 2.14 -21.34 7.44
C ARG A 86 3.31 -20.61 8.10
N GLN A 87 4.03 -19.79 7.33
CA GLN A 87 5.11 -18.94 7.81
C GLN A 87 4.62 -17.49 8.03
N PRO A 88 5.33 -16.69 8.84
CA PRO A 88 5.05 -15.26 8.94
C PRO A 88 5.15 -14.58 7.56
N TYR A 89 4.01 -14.14 7.06
CA TYR A 89 3.86 -13.60 5.71
C TYR A 89 4.01 -12.07 5.65
N GLY A 90 4.62 -11.44 6.65
CA GLY A 90 5.05 -10.03 6.57
C GLY A 90 6.38 -9.87 5.82
N HIS A 91 6.94 -8.66 5.82
CA HIS A 91 8.30 -8.39 5.31
C HIS A 91 9.38 -8.91 6.28
N THR A 92 9.50 -10.24 6.38
CA THR A 92 10.49 -10.95 7.20
C THR A 92 11.75 -11.29 6.39
N ASP A 93 12.78 -11.86 7.02
CA ASP A 93 13.98 -12.33 6.31
C ASP A 93 13.68 -13.37 5.23
N ALA A 94 12.70 -14.25 5.48
CA ALA A 94 12.24 -15.22 4.50
C ALA A 94 11.61 -14.53 3.27
N PHE A 95 10.81 -13.48 3.50
CA PHE A 95 10.27 -12.63 2.44
C PHE A 95 11.40 -11.99 1.63
N TYR A 96 12.34 -11.32 2.29
CA TYR A 96 13.42 -10.61 1.60
C TYR A 96 14.35 -11.55 0.84
N ARG A 97 14.61 -12.75 1.37
CA ARG A 97 15.37 -13.77 0.65
C ARG A 97 14.67 -14.17 -0.64
N LYS A 98 13.36 -14.48 -0.58
CA LYS A 98 12.59 -14.86 -1.77
C LYS A 98 12.47 -13.71 -2.77
N MET A 99 12.27 -12.48 -2.27
CA MET A 99 12.23 -11.27 -3.09
C MET A 99 13.53 -11.05 -3.88
N ARG A 100 14.69 -11.22 -3.23
CA ARG A 100 16.00 -11.13 -3.90
C ARG A 100 16.22 -12.26 -4.91
N GLU A 101 15.83 -13.48 -4.57
CA GLU A 101 15.90 -14.64 -5.48
C GLU A 101 15.09 -14.40 -6.76
N MET A 102 13.91 -13.79 -6.64
CA MET A 102 13.05 -13.49 -7.79
C MET A 102 13.45 -12.22 -8.56
N GLY A 103 14.37 -11.40 -8.02
CA GLY A 103 14.71 -10.10 -8.59
C GLY A 103 13.59 -9.07 -8.55
N VAL A 104 12.60 -9.23 -7.65
CA VAL A 104 11.42 -8.36 -7.56
C VAL A 104 11.74 -7.10 -6.75
N SER A 105 11.31 -5.93 -7.22
CA SER A 105 11.49 -4.69 -6.46
C SER A 105 10.62 -4.68 -5.20
N ARG A 106 11.19 -4.18 -4.10
CA ARG A 106 10.41 -3.88 -2.89
C ARG A 106 9.46 -2.71 -3.11
N TYR A 107 9.86 -1.75 -3.95
CA TYR A 107 9.17 -0.48 -4.11
C TYR A 107 8.54 -0.41 -5.49
N ASN A 108 7.22 -0.36 -5.51
CA ASN A 108 6.52 0.20 -6.64
C ASN A 108 6.51 1.74 -6.44
N PRO A 109 7.12 2.54 -7.33
CA PRO A 109 7.20 4.00 -7.19
C PRO A 109 5.85 4.70 -7.34
N VAL A 110 4.78 3.96 -7.65
CA VAL A 110 3.54 4.49 -8.22
C VAL A 110 2.31 4.53 -7.31
N PRO A 111 2.34 4.49 -5.96
CA PRO A 111 1.30 5.25 -5.29
C PRO A 111 1.57 6.72 -5.62
N ARG A 112 1.02 7.22 -6.75
CA ARG A 112 0.80 8.63 -7.03
C ARG A 112 -0.18 9.10 -5.96
N LEU A 113 0.36 9.27 -4.77
CA LEU A 113 -0.30 9.90 -3.67
C LEU A 113 -0.88 11.19 -4.25
N PRO A 114 -2.22 11.36 -4.26
CA PRO A 114 -2.81 12.51 -4.90
C PRO A 114 -2.16 13.76 -4.33
N ALA A 115 -1.87 14.73 -5.20
CA ALA A 115 -1.32 16.00 -4.77
C ALA A 115 -2.17 16.54 -3.60
N PRO A 116 -1.53 17.12 -2.56
CA PRO A 116 -2.28 17.77 -1.50
C PRO A 116 -3.21 18.81 -2.11
N LYS A 117 -4.46 18.85 -1.64
CA LYS A 117 -5.51 19.79 -2.08
C LYS A 117 -5.66 20.98 -1.14
N TYR A 118 -5.04 20.90 0.03
CA TYR A 118 -5.14 21.87 1.10
C TYR A 118 -3.77 22.09 1.69
N LEU A 119 -3.44 23.33 2.00
CA LEU A 119 -2.24 23.69 2.74
C LEU A 119 -2.67 24.32 4.05
N TYR A 120 -2.27 23.69 5.15
CA TYR A 120 -2.45 24.22 6.49
C TYR A 120 -1.13 24.78 7.02
N ARG A 121 -1.19 25.77 7.89
CA ARG A 121 -0.02 26.35 8.54
C ARG A 121 -0.24 26.45 10.05
N CYS A 122 0.82 26.22 10.81
CA CYS A 122 0.83 26.55 12.23
C CYS A 122 1.04 28.06 12.39
N PRO A 123 0.19 28.79 13.14
CA PRO A 123 0.34 30.24 13.30
C PRO A 123 1.57 30.64 14.13
N VAL A 124 2.17 29.70 14.88
CA VAL A 124 3.31 29.98 15.77
C VAL A 124 4.65 29.65 15.10
N CYS A 125 4.84 28.42 14.61
CA CYS A 125 6.10 28.01 14.01
C CYS A 125 6.14 28.15 12.49
N LEU A 126 5.03 28.59 11.87
CA LEU A 126 4.88 28.79 10.42
C LEU A 126 5.10 27.55 9.55
N LYS A 127 5.25 26.37 10.18
CA LYS A 127 5.39 25.11 9.46
C LYS A 127 4.15 24.81 8.64
N ASP A 128 4.38 24.37 7.40
CA ASP A 128 3.35 23.97 6.46
C ASP A 128 3.00 22.48 6.58
N PHE A 129 1.71 22.20 6.42
CA PHE A 129 1.09 20.88 6.54
C PHE A 129 0.20 20.64 5.31
N PRO A 130 0.75 20.07 4.23
CA PRO A 130 -0.03 19.70 3.06
C PRO A 130 -1.00 18.56 3.40
N ALA A 131 -2.26 18.70 3.01
CA ALA A 131 -3.33 17.75 3.29
C ALA A 131 -4.16 17.45 2.03
N ARG A 132 -4.60 16.19 1.89
CA ARG A 132 -5.43 15.75 0.75
C ARG A 132 -6.93 15.94 0.98
N ARG A 133 -7.33 16.10 2.24
CA ARG A 133 -8.69 16.38 2.69
C ARG A 133 -8.66 17.55 3.65
N LYS A 134 -9.81 18.21 3.85
CA LYS A 134 -9.95 19.17 4.95
C LYS A 134 -9.66 18.47 6.27
N LEU A 135 -8.74 19.03 7.03
CA LEU A 135 -8.45 18.60 8.39
C LEU A 135 -9.55 19.11 9.32
N GLY A 136 -9.86 18.32 10.35
CA GLY A 136 -10.69 18.78 11.47
C GLY A 136 -9.89 19.69 12.39
N VAL A 137 -10.20 19.65 13.69
CA VAL A 137 -9.44 20.40 14.70
C VAL A 137 -8.14 19.64 15.02
N LEU A 138 -7.03 20.10 14.44
CA LEU A 138 -5.69 19.58 14.69
C LEU A 138 -4.75 20.72 15.07
N ALA A 139 -3.70 20.41 15.83
CA ALA A 139 -2.66 21.36 16.21
C ALA A 139 -1.27 20.84 15.84
N CYS A 140 -0.31 21.75 15.72
CA CYS A 140 1.08 21.42 15.44
C CYS A 140 1.67 20.60 16.59
N LEU A 141 1.98 19.32 16.31
CA LEU A 141 2.55 18.39 17.29
C LEU A 141 3.85 18.92 17.91
N GLU A 142 4.70 19.54 17.11
CA GLU A 142 5.98 20.08 17.57
C GLU A 142 5.78 21.19 18.60
N CYS A 143 4.93 22.18 18.30
CA CYS A 143 4.60 23.24 19.25
C CYS A 143 3.88 22.70 20.49
N CYS A 144 2.95 21.75 20.32
CA CYS A 144 2.27 21.11 21.44
C CYS A 144 3.26 20.40 22.37
N ARG A 145 4.26 19.70 21.82
CA ARG A 145 5.32 19.06 22.62
C ARG A 145 6.16 20.08 23.37
N ASN A 146 6.61 21.11 22.68
CA ASN A 146 7.56 22.08 23.24
C ASN A 146 6.92 23.08 24.21
N GLN A 147 5.62 23.35 24.08
CA GLN A 147 4.97 24.45 24.80
C GLN A 147 3.66 24.06 25.51
N ALA A 148 3.21 22.81 25.37
CA ALA A 148 1.99 22.29 25.99
C ALA A 148 2.11 20.82 26.45
N ASN A 149 3.32 20.33 26.72
CA ASN A 149 3.60 18.97 27.20
C ASN A 149 2.96 17.87 26.31
N GLY A 150 2.93 18.10 25.00
CA GLY A 150 2.35 17.19 24.02
C GLY A 150 0.82 17.17 23.98
N LYS A 151 0.14 17.96 24.83
CA LYS A 151 -1.32 18.11 24.80
C LYS A 151 -1.73 19.07 23.68
N PHE A 152 -2.91 18.81 23.12
CA PHE A 152 -3.51 19.74 22.17
C PHE A 152 -3.66 21.12 22.80
N ASP A 153 -3.28 22.15 22.06
CA ASP A 153 -3.41 23.55 22.48
C ASP A 153 -3.94 24.38 21.30
N HIS A 154 -4.96 25.18 21.56
CA HIS A 154 -5.62 26.03 20.55
C HIS A 154 -4.68 27.06 19.94
N ARG A 155 -3.64 27.49 20.66
CA ARG A 155 -2.61 28.41 20.14
C ARG A 155 -1.85 27.83 18.95
N PHE A 156 -1.81 26.50 18.83
CA PHE A 156 -1.08 25.80 17.76
C PHE A 156 -2.03 25.13 16.76
N LYS A 157 -3.33 25.44 16.82
CA LYS A 157 -4.33 24.94 15.88
C LYS A 157 -3.91 25.28 14.45
N LEU A 158 -3.94 24.28 13.58
CA LEU A 158 -3.58 24.43 12.18
C LEU A 158 -4.65 25.25 11.45
N GLU A 159 -4.21 26.26 10.70
CA GLU A 159 -5.06 27.15 9.93
C GLU A 159 -4.97 26.82 8.46
N LEU A 160 -6.11 26.71 7.78
CA LEU A 160 -6.14 26.49 6.33
C LEU A 160 -5.73 27.79 5.64
N ILE A 161 -4.57 27.80 4.97
CA ILE A 161 -4.07 28.99 4.27
C ILE A 161 -4.33 28.95 2.77
N GLN A 162 -4.44 27.75 2.16
CA GLN A 162 -4.67 27.64 0.72
C GLN A 162 -5.40 26.35 0.35
N GLN A 163 -6.27 26.44 -0.67
CA GLN A 163 -6.74 25.27 -1.43
C GLN A 163 -5.90 25.15 -2.70
N LEU A 164 -5.18 24.04 -2.81
CA LEU A 164 -4.33 23.70 -3.94
C LEU A 164 -5.22 23.03 -4.99
N ARG A 165 -5.29 23.61 -6.19
CA ARG A 165 -6.15 23.13 -7.29
C ARG A 165 -5.69 21.78 -7.82
#